data_AF-A0A0G1XHR6-F1
#
_entry.id   AF-A0A0G1XHR6-F1
#
_cell.length_a   1.000
_cell.length_b   1.000
_cell.length_c   1.000
_cell.angle_alpha   90.00
_cell.angle_beta   90.00
_cell.angle_gamma   90.00
#
_symmetry.space_group_name_H-M   'P 1'
#
loop_
_entity.id
_entity.type
_entity.pdbx_description
1 polymer ?
#
loop_
_entity_poly.entity_id
_entity_poly.type
_entity_poly.pdbx_seq_one_letter_code
_entity_poly.pdbx_strand_id
1 'polypeptide(L)'
;MRHSNHGAEILLLNQNKTQNWSFPKGHIESQESAEQTAIREAKEETGLDIELIRPFPSHFYRDHADHPVELMLFLARPLTSTFRNEHNGDKLRWVPIHEVINSLSHQNLKEYVSEILSDQKL
;
A
#
# COMPACT_ATOMS: atom_id res chain seq x y z
N MET A 1 4.53 2.34 6.96
CA MET A 1 5.12 3.61 7.40
C MET A 1 6.39 3.34 8.20
N ARG A 2 7.45 4.10 7.93
CA ARG A 2 8.62 4.18 8.80
C ARG A 2 8.91 5.63 9.14
N HIS A 3 9.74 5.86 10.15
CA HIS A 3 10.28 7.18 10.45
C HIS A 3 11.75 7.25 10.01
N SER A 4 12.11 8.30 9.29
CA SER A 4 13.48 8.65 8.95
C SER A 4 13.82 10.03 9.54
N ASN A 5 15.04 10.50 9.31
CA ASN A 5 15.44 11.86 9.69
C ASN A 5 14.62 12.95 8.97
N HIS A 6 13.89 12.59 7.91
CA HIS A 6 13.04 13.48 7.12
C HIS A 6 11.55 13.36 7.46
N GLY A 7 11.20 12.62 8.53
CA GLY A 7 9.83 12.43 8.99
C GLY A 7 9.24 11.06 8.60
N ALA A 8 7.91 10.99 8.53
CA ALA A 8 7.20 9.79 8.17
C ALA A 8 7.29 9.50 6.67
N GLU A 9 7.60 8.26 6.32
CA GLU A 9 7.70 7.76 4.95
C GLU A 9 6.78 6.54 4.74
N ILE A 10 6.15 6.48 3.58
CA ILE A 10 5.28 5.38 3.15
C ILE A 10 5.95 4.63 2.01
N LEU A 11 5.86 3.30 2.03
CA LEU A 11 6.40 2.46 0.97
C LEU A 11 5.41 2.41 -0.18
N LEU A 12 5.87 2.74 -1.38
CA LEU A 12 5.13 2.54 -2.62
C LEU A 12 5.83 1.50 -3.49
N LEU A 13 5.02 0.80 -4.28
CA LEU A 13 5.42 -0.18 -5.28
C LEU A 13 5.04 0.33 -6.67
N ASN A 14 5.98 0.20 -7.61
CA ASN A 14 5.76 0.39 -9.04
C ASN A 14 5.75 -0.96 -9.74
N GLN A 15 4.60 -1.31 -10.31
CA GLN A 15 4.45 -2.56 -11.03
C GLN A 15 5.11 -2.48 -12.40
N ASN A 16 6.02 -3.39 -12.72
CA ASN A 16 6.81 -3.36 -13.95
C ASN A 16 5.93 -3.40 -15.22
N LYS A 17 4.82 -4.15 -15.19
CA LYS A 17 3.93 -4.28 -16.36
C LYS A 17 3.16 -3.00 -16.68
N THR A 18 2.67 -2.31 -15.65
CA THR A 18 1.77 -1.16 -15.81
C THR A 18 2.48 0.17 -15.64
N GLN A 19 3.67 0.16 -15.04
CA GLN A 19 4.41 1.33 -14.57
C GLN A 19 3.61 2.21 -13.59
N ASN A 20 2.56 1.65 -12.97
CA ASN A 20 1.73 2.37 -12.02
C ASN A 20 2.32 2.27 -10.61
N TRP A 21 2.36 3.41 -9.93
CA TRP A 21 2.70 3.51 -8.51
C TRP A 21 1.44 3.34 -7.65
N SER A 22 1.52 2.45 -6.67
CA SER A 22 0.48 2.18 -5.69
C SER A 22 1.10 1.70 -4.36
N PHE A 23 0.26 1.35 -3.39
CA PHE A 23 0.69 0.64 -2.19
C PHE A 23 0.90 -0.85 -2.50
N PRO A 24 1.76 -1.56 -1.75
CA PRO A 24 1.79 -3.01 -1.77
C PRO A 24 0.41 -3.58 -1.41
N LYS A 25 -0.10 -4.50 -2.22
CA LYS A 25 -1.45 -5.05 -2.10
C LYS A 25 -1.63 -6.26 -3.04
N GLY A 26 -2.57 -7.12 -2.68
CA GLY A 26 -3.10 -8.13 -3.59
C GLY A 26 -4.49 -8.59 -3.19
N HIS A 27 -4.90 -9.72 -3.75
CA HIS A 27 -6.24 -10.24 -3.53
C HIS A 27 -6.28 -11.11 -2.27
N ILE A 28 -7.41 -11.09 -1.58
CA ILE A 28 -7.66 -12.04 -0.50
C ILE A 28 -7.77 -13.43 -1.12
N GLU A 29 -6.94 -14.36 -0.64
CA GLU A 29 -6.98 -15.76 -1.05
C GLU A 29 -7.89 -16.58 -0.12
N SER A 30 -8.24 -17.80 -0.54
CA SER A 30 -9.17 -18.63 0.21
C SER A 30 -8.65 -18.91 1.63
N GLN A 31 -9.50 -18.64 2.63
CA GLN A 31 -9.24 -18.86 4.06
C GLN A 31 -8.35 -17.80 4.74
N GLU A 32 -8.07 -16.67 4.09
CA GLU A 32 -7.38 -15.53 4.71
C GLU A 32 -8.36 -14.43 5.17
N SER A 33 -8.03 -13.78 6.28
CA SER A 33 -8.55 -12.45 6.63
C SER A 33 -7.82 -11.35 5.85
N ALA A 34 -8.42 -10.16 5.75
CA ALA A 34 -7.79 -9.02 5.10
C ALA A 34 -6.44 -8.65 5.75
N GLU A 35 -6.31 -8.82 7.07
CA GLU A 35 -5.07 -8.64 7.81
C GLU A 35 -4.00 -9.65 7.40
N GLN A 36 -4.37 -10.94 7.29
CA GLN A 36 -3.45 -11.99 6.86
C GLN A 36 -2.98 -11.74 5.43
N THR A 37 -3.89 -11.39 4.53
CA THR A 37 -3.58 -11.00 3.15
C THR A 37 -2.62 -9.80 3.13
N ALA A 38 -2.87 -8.75 3.90
CA ALA A 38 -1.98 -7.58 3.95
C ALA A 38 -0.56 -7.93 4.41
N ILE A 39 -0.41 -8.84 5.39
CA ILE A 39 0.89 -9.30 5.87
C ILE A 39 1.60 -10.15 4.81
N ARG A 40 0.90 -11.11 4.19
CA ARG A 40 1.46 -11.96 3.13
C ARG A 40 1.90 -11.14 1.93
N GLU A 41 1.03 -10.29 1.39
CA GLU A 41 1.31 -9.46 0.21
C GLU A 41 2.47 -8.49 0.47
N ALA A 42 2.55 -7.88 1.66
CA ALA A 42 3.69 -7.06 2.03
C ALA A 42 5.00 -7.87 1.98
N LYS A 43 4.98 -9.14 2.43
CA LYS A 43 6.15 -10.01 2.38
C LYS A 43 6.52 -10.38 0.94
N GLU A 44 5.57 -10.81 0.13
CA GLU A 44 5.80 -11.26 -1.26
C GLU A 44 6.27 -10.11 -2.16
N GLU A 45 5.59 -8.97 -2.09
CA GLU A 45 5.86 -7.83 -2.97
C GLU A 45 7.09 -7.01 -2.54
N THR A 46 7.44 -7.01 -1.25
CA THR A 46 8.47 -6.11 -0.71
C THR A 46 9.60 -6.78 0.06
N GLY A 47 9.40 -8.01 0.51
CA GLY A 47 10.31 -8.75 1.40
C GLY A 47 10.22 -8.34 2.86
N LEU A 48 9.42 -7.32 3.18
CA LEU A 48 9.31 -6.79 4.53
C LEU A 48 8.39 -7.64 5.38
N ASP A 49 8.86 -7.93 6.59
CA ASP A 49 7.98 -8.37 7.67
C ASP A 49 7.35 -7.11 8.26
N ILE A 50 6.04 -7.12 8.50
CA ILE A 50 5.30 -5.96 8.98
C ILE A 50 4.48 -6.29 10.23
N GLU A 51 4.19 -5.27 11.02
CA GLU A 51 3.12 -5.31 12.01
C GLU A 51 2.03 -4.31 11.62
N LEU A 52 0.78 -4.78 11.56
CA LEU A 52 -0.38 -3.92 11.33
C LEU A 52 -0.67 -3.08 12.58
N ILE A 53 -0.81 -1.77 12.38
CA ILE A 53 -1.12 -0.81 13.44
C ILE A 53 -2.63 -0.61 13.53
N ARG A 54 -3.29 -0.33 12.39
CA ARG A 54 -4.75 -0.12 12.31
C ARG A 54 -5.26 -0.19 10.87
N PRO A 55 -6.54 -0.56 10.66
CA PRO A 55 -7.20 -0.42 9.36
C PRO A 55 -7.59 1.04 9.06
N PHE A 56 -7.87 1.29 7.79
CA PHE A 56 -8.58 2.47 7.29
C PHE A 56 -10.00 2.08 6.83
N PRO A 57 -10.94 3.04 6.70
CA PRO A 57 -12.28 2.75 6.15
C PRO A 57 -12.19 2.14 4.76
N SER A 58 -12.99 1.11 4.44
CA SER A 58 -13.00 0.51 3.11
C SER A 58 -13.33 1.54 2.02
N HIS A 59 -12.65 1.43 0.87
CA HIS A 59 -12.94 2.21 -0.33
C HIS A 59 -13.57 1.32 -1.40
N PHE A 60 -14.75 1.69 -1.89
CA PHE A 60 -15.49 0.93 -2.90
C PHE A 60 -15.42 1.65 -4.25
N TYR A 61 -15.02 0.93 -5.29
CA TYR A 61 -14.99 1.45 -6.66
C TYR A 61 -15.26 0.33 -7.68
N ARG A 62 -15.31 0.69 -8.96
CA ARG A 62 -15.38 -0.28 -10.06
C ARG A 62 -14.10 -0.28 -10.86
N ASP A 63 -13.59 -1.46 -11.20
CA ASP A 63 -12.40 -1.61 -12.03
C ASP A 63 -12.69 -1.26 -13.51
N HIS A 64 -11.67 -1.39 -14.37
CA HIS A 64 -11.82 -1.13 -15.81
C HIS A 64 -12.75 -2.10 -16.54
N ALA A 65 -13.05 -3.26 -15.93
CA ALA A 65 -13.97 -4.27 -16.45
C ALA A 65 -15.36 -4.17 -15.79
N ASP A 66 -15.64 -3.07 -15.08
CA ASP A 66 -16.89 -2.81 -14.36
C ASP A 66 -17.17 -3.77 -13.19
N HIS A 67 -16.17 -4.48 -12.68
CA HIS A 67 -16.35 -5.31 -11.49
C HIS A 67 -16.30 -4.45 -10.20
N PRO A 68 -17.17 -4.71 -9.22
CA PRO A 68 -17.08 -4.06 -7.92
C PRO A 68 -15.82 -4.50 -7.18
N VAL A 69 -15.08 -3.53 -6.64
CA VAL A 69 -13.87 -3.75 -5.84
C VAL A 69 -14.03 -3.07 -4.50
N GLU A 70 -13.73 -3.81 -3.43
CA GLU A 70 -13.52 -3.27 -2.09
C GLU A 70 -12.02 -3.24 -1.79
N LEU A 71 -11.48 -2.04 -1.54
CA LEU A 71 -10.10 -1.83 -1.14
C LEU A 71 -10.03 -1.59 0.36
N MET A 72 -9.32 -2.48 1.07
CA MET A 72 -9.02 -2.36 2.49
C MET A 72 -7.53 -2.01 2.65
N LEU A 73 -7.24 -0.84 3.19
CA LEU A 73 -5.87 -0.43 3.51
C LEU A 73 -5.59 -0.53 5.00
N PHE A 74 -4.34 -0.86 5.32
CA PHE A 74 -3.84 -0.91 6.69
C PHE A 74 -2.62 -0.02 6.83
N LEU A 75 -2.56 0.73 7.94
CA LEU A 75 -1.32 1.32 8.39
C LEU A 75 -0.49 0.22 9.05
N ALA A 76 0.75 0.04 8.60
CA ALA A 76 1.68 -0.94 9.15
C ALA A 76 3.05 -0.34 9.41
N ARG A 77 3.81 -0.91 10.35
CA ARG A 77 5.24 -0.63 10.55
C ARG A 77 6.09 -1.80 10.03
N PRO A 78 7.22 -1.53 9.34
CA PRO A 78 8.15 -2.59 8.99
C PRO A 78 8.91 -3.06 10.23
N LEU A 79 9.11 -4.37 10.34
CA LEU A 79 9.94 -5.02 11.35
C LEU A 79 11.36 -5.30 10.84
N THR A 80 11.54 -5.30 9.51
CA THR A 80 12.82 -5.43 8.83
C THR A 80 13.09 -4.21 7.95
N SER A 81 14.36 -3.97 7.61
CA SER A 81 14.77 -2.76 6.87
C SER A 81 15.15 -3.01 5.41
N THR A 82 15.25 -4.27 5.00
CA THR A 82 15.85 -4.66 3.72
C THR A 82 14.76 -5.10 2.77
N PHE A 83 14.73 -4.48 1.59
CA PHE A 83 13.85 -4.91 0.51
C PHE A 83 14.36 -6.18 -0.15
N ARG A 84 13.44 -7.09 -0.42
CA ARG A 84 13.61 -8.19 -1.37
C ARG A 84 12.25 -8.46 -1.99
N ASN A 85 11.98 -7.91 -3.16
CA ASN A 85 10.77 -8.28 -3.89
C ASN A 85 10.95 -9.66 -4.53
N GLU A 86 9.91 -10.49 -4.48
CA GLU A 86 9.90 -11.76 -5.18
C GLU A 86 9.55 -11.58 -6.67
N HIS A 87 8.97 -10.44 -7.03
CA HIS A 87 8.52 -10.10 -8.38
C HIS A 87 9.61 -9.39 -9.21
N ASN A 88 10.12 -10.08 -10.22
CA ASN A 88 11.21 -9.56 -11.05
C ASN A 88 10.79 -8.30 -11.83
N GLY A 89 11.43 -7.16 -11.52
CA GLY A 89 11.27 -5.89 -12.23
C GLY A 89 10.45 -4.82 -11.53
N ASP A 90 9.73 -5.15 -10.45
CA ASP A 90 8.99 -4.15 -9.67
C ASP A 90 9.96 -3.23 -8.91
N LYS A 91 9.56 -1.97 -8.70
CA LYS A 91 10.39 -0.99 -7.98
C LYS A 91 9.73 -0.60 -6.68
N LEU A 92 10.52 -0.52 -5.63
CA LEU A 92 10.09 -0.11 -4.31
C LEU A 92 10.71 1.24 -3.95
N ARG A 93 9.92 2.11 -3.34
CA ARG A 93 10.41 3.42 -2.88
C ARG A 93 9.71 3.84 -1.60
N TRP A 94 10.52 4.23 -0.60
CA TRP A 94 10.03 5.02 0.52
C TRP A 94 9.80 6.46 0.06
N VAL A 95 8.58 6.95 0.23
CA VAL A 95 8.14 8.28 -0.20
C VAL A 95 7.74 9.08 1.05
N PRO A 96 8.21 10.32 1.23
CA PRO A 96 7.75 11.18 2.31
C PRO A 96 6.24 11.31 2.31
N ILE A 97 5.59 11.27 3.48
CA ILE A 97 4.12 11.23 3.57
C ILE A 97 3.44 12.37 2.80
N HIS A 98 4.03 13.56 2.77
CA HIS A 98 3.51 14.73 2.06
C HIS A 98 3.61 14.63 0.53
N GLU A 99 4.39 13.69 -0.01
CA GLU A 99 4.53 13.44 -1.45
C GLU A 99 3.72 12.23 -1.94
N VAL A 100 3.11 11.45 -1.02
CA VAL A 100 2.45 10.18 -1.34
C VAL A 100 1.33 10.38 -2.35
N ILE A 101 0.42 11.33 -2.12
CA ILE A 101 -0.72 11.60 -3.03
C ILE A 101 -0.22 11.91 -4.46
N ASN A 102 0.83 12.72 -4.57
CA ASN A 102 1.38 13.10 -5.88
C ASN A 102 2.11 11.95 -6.58
N SER A 103 2.59 10.97 -5.81
CA SER A 103 3.34 9.81 -6.33
C SER A 103 2.43 8.69 -6.85
N LEU A 104 1.17 8.62 -6.42
CA LEU A 104 0.24 7.57 -6.84
C LEU A 104 -0.21 7.77 -8.30
N SER A 105 -0.47 6.68 -9.01
CA SER A 105 -0.88 6.75 -10.43
C SER A 105 -2.40 6.93 -10.61
N HIS A 106 -3.22 6.30 -9.77
CA HIS A 106 -4.68 6.26 -9.96
C HIS A 106 -5.40 7.36 -9.19
N GLN A 107 -6.29 8.10 -9.87
CA GLN A 107 -6.98 9.26 -9.32
C GLN A 107 -7.91 8.91 -8.14
N ASN A 108 -8.67 7.82 -8.23
CA ASN A 108 -9.52 7.35 -7.13
C ASN A 108 -8.72 7.03 -5.86
N LEU A 109 -7.53 6.43 -6.00
CA LEU A 109 -6.65 6.14 -4.89
C LEU A 109 -6.08 7.42 -4.26
N LYS A 110 -5.81 8.45 -5.07
CA LYS A 110 -5.40 9.78 -4.57
C LYS A 110 -6.49 10.42 -3.72
N GLU A 111 -7.73 10.38 -4.20
CA GLU A 111 -8.90 10.94 -3.51
C GLU A 111 -9.10 10.24 -2.17
N TYR A 112 -9.15 8.91 -2.16
CA TYR A 112 -9.27 8.13 -0.93
C TYR A 112 -8.13 8.38 0.07
N VAL A 113 -6.88 8.43 -0.39
CA VAL A 113 -5.74 8.74 0.49
C VAL A 113 -5.80 10.18 1.01
N SER A 114 -6.28 11.13 0.19
CA SER A 114 -6.49 12.51 0.63
C SER A 114 -7.53 12.58 1.74
N GLU A 115 -8.64 11.83 1.65
CA GLU A 115 -9.66 11.75 2.70
C GLU A 115 -9.10 11.18 4.00
N ILE A 116 -8.36 10.06 3.91
CA ILE A 116 -7.69 9.45 5.07
C ILE A 116 -6.73 10.42 5.76
N LEU A 117 -5.98 11.21 4.98
CA LEU A 117 -5.00 12.16 5.50
C LEU A 117 -5.66 13.42 6.07
N SER A 118 -6.78 13.87 5.50
CA SER A 118 -7.52 15.03 6.01
C SER A 118 -8.24 14.75 7.34
N ASP A 119 -8.71 13.52 7.54
CA ASP A 119 -9.46 13.12 8.75
C ASP A 119 -8.58 12.92 10.00
N GLN A 120 -7.27 13.18 9.89
CA GLN A 120 -6.24 13.06 10.92
C GLN A 120 -6.17 11.69 11.61
N LYS A 121 -5.12 10.90 11.28
CA LYS A 121 -4.34 10.04 12.22
C LYS A 121 -3.20 9.29 11.50
N LEU A 122 -2.38 9.97 10.70
CA LEU A 122 -1.08 9.43 10.28
C LEU A 122 0.05 10.24 10.94
#